data_AF-A0A9W9K851-F1
#
_entry.id   AF-A0A9W9K851-F1
#
_cell.length_a   1.000
_cell.length_b   1.000
_cell.length_c   1.000
_cell.angle_alpha   90.00
_cell.angle_beta   90.00
_cell.angle_gamma   90.00
#
_symmetry.space_group_name_H-M   'P 1'
#
loop_
_entity.id
_entity.type
_entity.pdbx_description
1 polymer ?
#
loop_
_entity_poly.entity_id
_entity_poly.type
_entity_poly.pdbx_seq_one_letter_code
_entity_poly.pdbx_strand_id
1 'polypeptide(L)'
;MEYNKCLDHIHQAEENIWVDCINTYQVNGRFCEWITSLHPKKLLCCLDGGFMNGSYNLCQKFLFEDGTSWILRFPRPVNVRYDYADEKVAMEVEALKLIREQTTIPVPEVKEWGLADENPFGLGPFIIMDFIEGVRLRDMLTDEGGLLKKDVPETVIETTYRQMVNILLQLWKIDFEHIGSLPTPKTQYPAPIRPLTWKAHEILQTGGPNTFGDRTQGFSTTSEYFQNTIEQDRQQLRHQPNSVTGDLNAENRYASLEILKSLIPQFVNPQYDQGPSKLICDDFGLANIIVRSPDDLTIVGVIDLEWVYAGPAQLFGSAPWWLLYDRPLNEDWDVQGGQFPEPIERYAKCLQIFKRVLAEEESKLLGHPSGLSELVQWSETSGAMWFHMLASGGFFDTFTAPCRKLEEQFGFQQWRDRVDEMGETEEVKTFVAQKVRELELYDEDVEKVEQLKAQMDSGEISREEFVAAASAVPATEGIVTKTQWLHQLGVGP
;
A
#
# COMPACT_ATOMS: atom_id res chain seq x y z
N MET A 1 6.23 -11.28 9.78
CA MET A 1 6.86 -10.07 9.20
C MET A 1 7.70 -9.38 10.27
N GLU A 2 8.99 -9.18 10.03
CA GLU A 2 9.89 -8.56 11.01
C GLU A 2 9.95 -7.04 10.74
N TYR A 3 9.09 -6.28 11.42
CA TYR A 3 9.13 -4.82 11.43
C TYR A 3 10.24 -4.31 12.36
N ASN A 4 10.75 -3.11 12.11
CA ASN A 4 11.70 -2.44 12.97
C ASN A 4 10.95 -1.79 14.15
N LYS A 5 10.96 -2.49 15.27
CA LYS A 5 10.26 -2.12 16.50
C LYS A 5 10.71 -0.76 17.06
N CYS A 6 11.96 -0.37 16.86
CA CYS A 6 12.45 0.94 17.27
C CYS A 6 11.74 2.06 16.49
N LEU A 7 11.59 1.89 15.17
CA LEU A 7 10.85 2.83 14.33
C LEU A 7 9.38 2.91 14.73
N ASP A 8 8.73 1.77 14.98
CA ASP A 8 7.32 1.74 15.40
C ASP A 8 7.07 2.56 16.66
N HIS A 9 7.95 2.46 17.67
CA HIS A 9 7.83 3.26 18.89
C HIS A 9 7.98 4.75 18.64
N ILE A 10 8.93 5.14 17.78
CA ILE A 10 9.12 6.56 17.40
C ILE A 10 7.89 7.08 16.66
N HIS A 11 7.45 6.35 15.63
CA HIS A 11 6.29 6.69 14.83
C HIS A 11 5.01 6.81 15.67
N GLN A 12 4.82 5.94 16.66
CA GLN A 12 3.70 6.01 17.59
C GLN A 12 3.78 7.24 18.51
N ALA A 13 4.99 7.63 18.96
CA ALA A 13 5.18 8.84 19.75
C ALA A 13 4.92 10.12 18.92
N GLU A 14 5.42 10.17 17.67
CA GLU A 14 5.16 11.27 16.74
C GLU A 14 3.66 11.41 16.41
N GLU A 15 2.97 10.29 16.18
CA GLU A 15 1.52 10.25 15.97
C GLU A 15 0.77 10.82 17.16
N ASN A 16 1.16 10.47 18.39
CA ASN A 16 0.50 10.99 19.58
C ASN A 16 0.65 12.52 19.70
N ILE A 17 1.85 13.05 19.43
CA ILE A 17 2.08 14.50 19.40
C ILE A 17 1.19 15.15 18.33
N TRP A 18 1.14 14.54 17.15
CA TRP A 18 0.35 15.04 16.02
C TRP A 18 -1.17 15.00 16.29
N VAL A 19 -1.68 13.93 16.89
CA VAL A 19 -3.07 13.77 17.31
C VAL A 19 -3.44 14.80 18.39
N ASP A 20 -2.55 15.10 19.34
CA ASP A 20 -2.78 16.13 20.36
C ASP A 20 -2.94 17.52 19.71
N CYS A 21 -2.15 17.83 18.67
CA CYS A 21 -2.33 19.06 17.88
C CYS A 21 -3.68 19.09 17.15
N ILE A 22 -4.05 17.98 16.50
CA ILE A 22 -5.34 17.84 15.79
C ILE A 22 -6.52 18.04 16.74
N ASN A 23 -6.50 17.38 17.89
CA ASN A 23 -7.54 17.50 18.91
C ASN A 23 -7.68 18.96 19.38
N THR A 24 -6.56 19.66 19.57
CA THR A 24 -6.56 21.06 19.96
C THR A 24 -7.26 21.95 18.93
N TYR A 25 -6.99 21.74 17.63
CA TYR A 25 -7.63 22.53 16.56
C TYR A 25 -9.11 22.17 16.35
N GLN A 26 -9.47 20.91 16.55
CA GLN A 26 -10.85 20.43 16.50
C GLN A 26 -11.68 21.06 17.63
N VAL A 27 -11.22 20.96 18.88
CA VAL A 27 -11.92 21.47 20.07
C VAL A 27 -12.08 22.99 20.04
N ASN A 28 -11.06 23.69 19.53
CA ASN A 28 -11.10 25.15 19.40
C ASN A 28 -11.92 25.64 18.19
N GLY A 29 -12.57 24.76 17.44
CA GLY A 29 -13.43 25.11 16.29
C GLY A 29 -12.68 25.59 15.05
N ARG A 30 -11.35 25.61 15.06
CA ARG A 30 -10.53 26.17 13.97
C ARG A 30 -10.68 25.41 12.66
N PHE A 31 -10.93 24.11 12.71
CA PHE A 31 -11.23 23.35 11.50
C PHE A 31 -12.55 23.78 10.86
N CYS A 32 -13.61 23.96 11.64
CA CYS A 32 -14.90 24.43 11.09
C CYS A 32 -14.78 25.84 10.48
N GLU A 33 -14.05 26.74 11.13
CA GLU A 33 -13.75 28.08 10.60
C GLU A 33 -13.01 28.00 9.26
N TRP A 34 -11.98 27.14 9.17
CA TRP A 34 -11.20 26.95 7.96
C TRP A 34 -12.04 26.34 6.83
N ILE A 35 -12.76 25.25 7.08
CA ILE A 35 -13.61 24.58 6.09
C ILE A 35 -14.73 25.53 5.60
N THR A 36 -15.36 26.28 6.50
CA THR A 36 -16.33 27.35 6.15
C THR A 36 -15.70 28.38 5.22
N SER A 37 -14.44 28.76 5.48
CA SER A 37 -13.72 29.74 4.66
C SER A 37 -13.39 29.22 3.27
N LEU A 38 -13.31 27.90 3.06
CA LEU A 38 -13.07 27.30 1.75
C LEU A 38 -14.37 27.09 0.96
N HIS A 39 -15.52 27.00 1.62
CA HIS A 39 -16.81 26.84 0.94
C HIS A 39 -17.13 28.04 0.03
N PRO A 40 -17.52 27.85 -1.25
CA PRO A 40 -17.77 28.97 -2.18
C PRO A 40 -18.80 29.99 -1.70
N LYS A 41 -19.82 29.50 -0.99
CA LYS A 41 -20.89 30.33 -0.37
C LYS A 41 -20.60 30.72 1.08
N LYS A 42 -19.45 30.34 1.64
CA LYS A 42 -19.08 30.52 3.05
C LYS A 42 -20.16 29.99 4.01
N LEU A 43 -20.72 28.82 3.71
CA LEU A 43 -21.72 28.19 4.57
C LEU A 43 -21.07 27.71 5.86
N LEU A 44 -21.76 27.88 6.98
CA LEU A 44 -21.29 27.33 8.24
C LEU A 44 -21.35 25.81 8.18
N CYS A 45 -20.38 25.17 8.83
CA CYS A 45 -20.36 23.73 9.03
C CYS A 45 -20.12 23.38 10.50
N CYS A 46 -20.52 22.17 10.87
CA CYS A 46 -20.15 21.55 12.14
C CYS A 46 -19.44 20.22 11.88
N LEU A 47 -18.75 19.72 12.91
CA LEU A 47 -18.22 18.36 12.91
C LEU A 47 -19.39 17.37 12.88
N ASP A 48 -19.29 16.33 12.06
CA ASP A 48 -20.24 15.23 12.01
C ASP A 48 -19.54 13.94 12.43
N GLY A 49 -19.71 13.56 13.70
CA GLY A 49 -19.00 12.42 14.31
C GLY A 49 -17.56 12.72 14.72
N GLY A 50 -16.91 11.68 15.24
CA GLY A 50 -15.48 11.72 15.61
C GLY A 50 -14.56 11.45 14.41
N PHE A 51 -13.26 11.32 14.68
CA PHE A 51 -12.30 10.94 13.64
C PHE A 51 -12.59 9.57 13.07
N MET A 52 -12.47 9.47 11.74
CA MET A 52 -12.43 8.21 11.02
C MET A 52 -10.97 7.90 10.73
N ASN A 53 -10.47 6.78 11.25
CA ASN A 53 -9.08 6.38 11.09
C ASN A 53 -9.00 5.20 10.12
N GLY A 54 -8.18 5.38 9.07
CA GLY A 54 -7.66 4.28 8.26
C GLY A 54 -6.22 3.95 8.67
N SER A 55 -5.60 3.03 7.93
CA SER A 55 -4.18 2.72 8.11
C SER A 55 -3.33 3.97 7.84
N TYR A 56 -3.48 4.63 6.69
CA TYR A 56 -2.61 5.73 6.29
C TYR A 56 -3.15 7.13 6.58
N ASN A 57 -4.44 7.27 6.93
CA ASN A 57 -5.07 8.59 7.03
C ASN A 57 -5.99 8.72 8.23
N LEU A 58 -6.02 9.94 8.75
CA LEU A 58 -7.04 10.39 9.69
C LEU A 58 -7.97 11.34 8.93
N CYS A 59 -9.27 11.11 9.09
CA CYS A 59 -10.30 11.85 8.39
C CYS A 59 -11.30 12.48 9.37
N GLN A 60 -11.76 13.68 9.06
CA GLN A 60 -12.84 14.38 9.78
C GLN A 60 -13.95 14.75 8.81
N LYS A 61 -15.18 14.34 9.11
CA LYS A 61 -16.39 14.72 8.35
C LYS A 61 -16.96 16.05 8.87
N PHE A 62 -17.42 16.88 7.95
CA PHE A 62 -18.08 18.16 8.19
C PHE A 62 -19.44 18.19 7.52
N LEU A 63 -20.47 18.64 8.23
CA LEU A 63 -21.84 18.83 7.71
C LEU A 63 -22.13 20.33 7.60
N PHE A 64 -22.52 20.78 6.42
CA PHE A 64 -22.92 22.16 6.14
C PHE A 64 -24.41 22.39 6.41
N GLU A 65 -24.80 23.65 6.61
CA GLU A 65 -26.20 24.06 6.84
C GLU A 65 -27.17 23.69 5.71
N ASP A 66 -26.68 23.48 4.48
CA ASP A 66 -27.49 23.04 3.35
C ASP A 66 -27.62 21.51 3.24
N GLY A 67 -27.06 20.78 4.19
CA GLY A 67 -27.09 19.31 4.26
C GLY A 67 -26.01 18.61 3.43
N THR A 68 -25.13 19.35 2.75
CA THR A 68 -23.96 18.75 2.08
C THR A 68 -22.86 18.40 3.08
N SER A 69 -22.03 17.41 2.74
CA SER A 69 -20.96 16.93 3.62
C SER A 69 -19.62 16.88 2.90
N TRP A 70 -18.57 17.41 3.54
CA TRP A 70 -17.18 17.26 3.09
C TRP A 70 -16.37 16.44 4.10
N ILE A 71 -15.24 15.92 3.64
CA ILE A 71 -14.26 15.21 4.45
C ILE A 71 -12.90 15.89 4.30
N LEU A 72 -12.26 16.17 5.44
CA LEU A 72 -10.85 16.57 5.52
C LEU A 72 -10.02 15.34 5.84
N ARG A 73 -8.93 15.15 5.11
CA ARG A 73 -8.05 14.00 5.23
C ARG A 73 -6.60 14.42 5.36
N PHE A 74 -5.90 13.82 6.31
CA PHE A 74 -4.46 13.97 6.51
C PHE A 74 -3.75 12.61 6.51
N PRO A 75 -2.59 12.49 5.86
CA PRO A 75 -1.71 11.34 6.06
C PRO A 75 -1.26 11.24 7.52
N ARG A 76 -1.25 10.03 8.07
CA ARG A 76 -0.86 9.76 9.46
C ARG A 76 0.65 9.58 9.55
N PRO A 77 1.35 10.35 10.41
CA PRO A 77 2.78 10.16 10.65
C PRO A 77 3.19 8.74 11.01
N VAL A 78 2.33 8.00 11.73
CA VAL A 78 2.67 6.62 12.13
C VAL A 78 2.92 5.69 10.96
N ASN A 79 2.26 5.94 9.82
CA ASN A 79 2.27 5.05 8.65
C ASN A 79 2.68 5.76 7.36
N VAL A 80 3.02 7.05 7.38
CA VAL A 80 3.47 7.81 6.21
C VAL A 80 4.65 8.70 6.57
N ARG A 81 5.83 8.34 6.08
CA ARG A 81 7.04 9.18 6.06
C ARG A 81 6.74 10.61 5.58
N TYR A 82 7.13 11.60 6.39
CA TYR A 82 6.91 13.02 6.09
C TYR A 82 7.49 13.46 4.73
N ASP A 83 8.68 13.00 4.38
CA ASP A 83 9.38 13.32 3.14
C ASP A 83 8.76 12.69 1.87
N TYR A 84 7.71 11.88 2.02
CA TYR A 84 6.92 11.30 0.93
C TYR A 84 5.43 11.65 1.00
N ALA A 85 4.97 12.32 2.07
CA ALA A 85 3.56 12.63 2.27
C ALA A 85 3.01 13.56 1.16
N ASP A 86 3.79 14.55 0.75
CA ASP A 86 3.43 15.48 -0.33
C ASP A 86 3.29 14.78 -1.68
N GLU A 87 4.27 13.92 -2.02
CA GLU A 87 4.26 13.08 -3.23
C GLU A 87 3.02 12.19 -3.23
N LYS A 88 2.72 11.54 -2.10
CA LYS A 88 1.55 10.68 -1.92
C LYS A 88 0.23 11.43 -2.15
N VAL A 89 0.05 12.58 -1.52
CA VAL A 89 -1.18 13.39 -1.63
C VAL A 89 -1.35 13.94 -3.04
N ALA A 90 -0.28 14.44 -3.66
CA ALA A 90 -0.33 14.94 -5.03
C ALA A 90 -0.72 13.83 -6.01
N MET A 91 -0.14 12.63 -5.90
CA MET A 91 -0.49 11.50 -6.78
C MET A 91 -1.95 11.08 -6.64
N GLU A 92 -2.47 11.02 -5.42
CA GLU A 92 -3.88 10.69 -5.17
C GLU A 92 -4.84 11.73 -5.77
N VAL A 93 -4.55 13.03 -5.60
CA VAL A 93 -5.36 14.10 -6.20
C VAL A 93 -5.30 14.06 -7.73
N GLU A 94 -4.15 13.76 -8.31
CA GLU A 94 -3.99 13.60 -9.77
C GLU A 94 -4.85 12.44 -10.28
N ALA A 95 -4.81 11.27 -9.63
CA ALA A 95 -5.60 10.10 -10.00
C ALA A 95 -7.11 10.35 -9.85
N LEU A 96 -7.56 10.98 -8.77
CA LEU A 96 -8.97 11.34 -8.56
C LEU A 96 -9.51 12.23 -9.69
N LYS A 97 -8.73 13.24 -10.11
CA LYS A 97 -9.09 14.14 -11.21
C LYS A 97 -9.08 13.40 -12.56
N LEU A 98 -8.05 12.59 -12.82
CA LEU A 98 -7.93 11.79 -14.04
C LEU A 98 -9.11 10.83 -14.21
N ILE A 99 -9.46 10.08 -13.16
CA ILE A 99 -10.56 9.10 -13.19
C ILE A 99 -11.90 9.80 -13.41
N ARG A 100 -12.16 10.92 -12.72
CA ARG A 100 -13.39 11.70 -12.93
C ARG A 100 -13.53 12.18 -14.37
N GLU A 101 -12.43 12.63 -14.98
CA GLU A 101 -12.45 13.22 -16.33
C GLU A 101 -12.60 12.16 -17.43
N GLN A 102 -12.00 10.99 -17.25
CA GLN A 102 -11.92 9.97 -18.30
C GLN A 102 -12.91 8.81 -18.15
N THR A 103 -13.60 8.71 -17.01
CA THR A 103 -14.47 7.56 -16.70
C THR A 103 -15.81 7.99 -16.10
N THR A 104 -16.69 7.02 -15.89
CA THR A 104 -17.95 7.19 -15.16
C THR A 104 -17.87 6.70 -13.71
N ILE A 105 -16.66 6.34 -13.24
CA ILE A 105 -16.44 5.79 -11.91
C ILE A 105 -16.77 6.87 -10.87
N PRO A 106 -17.61 6.58 -9.87
CA PRO A 106 -17.99 7.56 -8.86
C PRO A 106 -16.84 7.75 -7.86
N VAL A 107 -16.00 8.76 -8.08
CA VAL A 107 -14.92 9.18 -7.17
C VAL A 107 -15.26 10.51 -6.48
N PRO A 108 -14.75 10.79 -5.26
CA PRO A 108 -15.08 12.00 -4.49
C PRO A 108 -14.49 13.28 -5.09
N GLU A 109 -15.26 14.37 -5.14
CA GLU A 109 -14.78 15.64 -5.72
C GLU A 109 -13.85 16.37 -4.78
N VAL A 110 -12.59 16.54 -5.21
CA VAL A 110 -11.60 17.36 -4.51
C VAL A 110 -12.04 18.82 -4.58
N LYS A 111 -12.29 19.41 -3.41
CA LYS A 111 -12.66 20.82 -3.25
C LYS A 111 -11.45 21.70 -3.03
N GLU A 112 -10.52 21.21 -2.21
CA GLU A 112 -9.26 21.86 -1.90
C GLU A 112 -8.23 20.79 -1.52
N TRP A 113 -6.95 21.06 -1.74
CA TRP A 113 -5.86 20.20 -1.30
C TRP A 113 -4.61 21.07 -1.17
N GLY A 114 -3.62 20.60 -0.44
CA GLY A 114 -2.37 21.35 -0.32
C GLY A 114 -1.22 20.50 0.20
N LEU A 115 -0.02 20.96 -0.10
CA LEU A 115 1.22 20.44 0.42
C LEU A 115 1.40 20.82 1.89
N ALA A 116 2.42 20.26 2.51
CA ALA A 116 2.71 20.47 3.91
C ALA A 116 2.91 21.93 4.33
N ASP A 117 3.66 22.69 3.53
CA ASP A 117 3.97 24.11 3.77
C ASP A 117 2.77 25.03 3.51
N GLU A 118 1.78 24.54 2.76
CA GLU A 118 0.52 25.23 2.49
C GLU A 118 -0.53 25.00 3.59
N ASN A 119 -0.33 24.01 4.46
CA ASN A 119 -1.27 23.72 5.54
C ASN A 119 -1.12 24.74 6.69
N PRO A 120 -2.16 25.56 6.98
CA PRO A 120 -2.08 26.61 8.01
C PRO A 120 -1.96 26.09 9.44
N PHE A 121 -2.08 24.78 9.66
CA PHE A 121 -1.97 24.12 10.96
C PHE A 121 -0.65 23.37 11.17
N GLY A 122 0.20 23.26 10.15
CA GLY A 122 1.47 22.51 10.24
C GLY A 122 1.26 21.01 10.51
N LEU A 123 0.16 20.43 9.99
CA LEU A 123 -0.21 19.02 10.20
C LEU A 123 0.24 18.11 9.04
N GLY A 124 0.97 18.64 8.06
CA GLY A 124 1.33 17.92 6.83
C GLY A 124 0.37 18.23 5.68
N PRO A 125 0.52 17.57 4.51
CA PRO A 125 -0.36 17.80 3.37
C PRO A 125 -1.78 17.30 3.66
N PHE A 126 -2.75 17.76 2.87
CA PHE A 126 -4.16 17.46 3.11
C PHE A 126 -4.98 17.38 1.82
N ILE A 127 -6.12 16.70 1.92
CA ILE A 127 -7.17 16.68 0.90
C ILE A 127 -8.50 17.02 1.55
N ILE A 128 -9.26 17.94 0.96
CA ILE A 128 -10.65 18.23 1.28
C ILE A 128 -11.49 17.84 0.07
N MET A 129 -12.46 16.98 0.26
CA MET A 129 -13.30 16.46 -0.82
C MET A 129 -14.72 16.17 -0.38
N ASP A 130 -15.60 15.86 -1.32
CA ASP A 130 -16.95 15.38 -1.01
C ASP A 130 -16.90 14.13 -0.10
N PHE A 131 -17.76 14.11 0.92
CA PHE A 131 -18.04 12.87 1.65
C PHE A 131 -19.09 12.06 0.87
N ILE A 132 -18.76 10.84 0.50
CA ILE A 132 -19.68 9.95 -0.21
C ILE A 132 -20.54 9.19 0.82
N GLU A 133 -21.84 9.49 0.84
CA GLU A 133 -22.80 8.80 1.70
C GLU A 133 -23.07 7.37 1.20
N GLY A 134 -23.13 6.41 2.12
CA GLY A 134 -23.40 5.01 1.82
C GLY A 134 -22.81 4.07 2.88
N VAL A 135 -22.66 2.80 2.51
CA VAL A 135 -22.09 1.75 3.38
C VAL A 135 -20.85 1.16 2.71
N ARG A 136 -19.77 0.99 3.48
CA ARG A 136 -18.55 0.35 2.99
C ARG A 136 -18.78 -1.15 2.82
N LEU A 137 -18.38 -1.69 1.67
CA LEU A 137 -18.50 -3.13 1.41
C LEU A 137 -17.71 -3.97 2.40
N ARG A 138 -16.55 -3.48 2.86
CA ARG A 138 -15.75 -4.12 3.91
C ARG A 138 -16.59 -4.41 5.15
N ASP A 139 -17.22 -3.38 5.72
CA ASP A 139 -18.01 -3.49 6.95
C ASP A 139 -19.18 -4.49 6.81
N MET A 140 -19.76 -4.60 5.61
CA MET A 140 -20.85 -5.52 5.34
C MET A 140 -20.40 -6.96 5.13
N LEU A 141 -19.32 -7.16 4.39
CA LEU A 141 -18.97 -8.44 3.80
C LEU A 141 -17.79 -9.13 4.48
N THR A 142 -17.07 -8.49 5.42
CA THR A 142 -15.96 -9.14 6.13
C THR A 142 -16.33 -9.68 7.51
N ASP A 143 -15.72 -10.79 7.91
CA ASP A 143 -15.78 -11.32 9.27
C ASP A 143 -14.84 -10.56 10.23
N GLU A 144 -14.73 -11.02 11.47
CA GLU A 144 -13.87 -10.41 12.49
C GLU A 144 -12.37 -10.50 12.14
N GLY A 145 -11.98 -11.46 11.28
CA GLY A 145 -10.62 -11.58 10.76
C GLY A 145 -10.36 -10.70 9.54
N GLY A 146 -11.35 -9.92 9.09
CA GLY A 146 -11.22 -9.04 7.94
C GLY A 146 -11.30 -9.75 6.58
N LEU A 147 -11.54 -11.07 6.57
CA LEU A 147 -11.78 -11.84 5.35
C LEU A 147 -13.25 -11.78 4.95
N LEU A 148 -13.55 -11.98 3.66
CA LEU A 148 -14.94 -12.18 3.19
C LEU A 148 -15.68 -13.19 4.11
N LYS A 149 -16.93 -12.96 4.50
CA LYS A 149 -17.67 -13.95 5.32
C LYS A 149 -17.93 -15.24 4.53
N LYS A 150 -17.98 -16.38 5.22
CA LYS A 150 -18.17 -17.70 4.59
C LYS A 150 -19.59 -17.93 4.07
N ASP A 151 -20.56 -17.22 4.62
CA ASP A 151 -21.99 -17.35 4.35
C ASP A 151 -22.53 -16.27 3.40
N VAL A 152 -21.66 -15.44 2.81
CA VAL A 152 -22.09 -14.48 1.77
C VAL A 152 -22.65 -15.25 0.57
N PRO A 153 -23.90 -14.96 0.14
CA PRO A 153 -24.48 -15.60 -1.03
C PRO A 153 -23.65 -15.33 -2.29
N GLU A 154 -23.47 -16.35 -3.15
CA GLU A 154 -22.74 -16.20 -4.41
C GLU A 154 -23.32 -15.08 -5.28
N THR A 155 -24.64 -14.86 -5.24
CA THR A 155 -25.30 -13.78 -5.98
C THR A 155 -24.84 -12.39 -5.55
N VAL A 156 -24.54 -12.19 -4.26
CA VAL A 156 -24.01 -10.92 -3.71
C VAL A 156 -22.56 -10.73 -4.17
N ILE A 157 -21.76 -11.79 -4.13
CA ILE A 157 -20.37 -11.80 -4.62
C ILE A 157 -20.35 -11.45 -6.12
N GLU A 158 -21.17 -12.14 -6.92
CA GLU A 158 -21.26 -11.93 -8.36
C GLU A 158 -21.73 -10.50 -8.71
N THR A 159 -22.77 -10.00 -8.02
CA THR A 159 -23.28 -8.63 -8.23
C THR A 159 -22.21 -7.58 -7.93
N THR A 160 -21.46 -7.77 -6.85
CA THR A 160 -20.34 -6.89 -6.47
C THR A 160 -19.21 -6.95 -7.50
N TYR A 161 -18.76 -8.16 -7.86
CA TYR A 161 -17.70 -8.35 -8.85
C TYR A 161 -18.08 -7.81 -10.22
N ARG A 162 -19.34 -7.89 -10.63
CA ARG A 162 -19.80 -7.36 -11.91
C ARG A 162 -19.65 -5.85 -12.00
N GLN A 163 -19.93 -5.12 -10.91
CA GLN A 163 -19.70 -3.68 -10.87
C GLN A 163 -18.21 -3.34 -10.79
N MET A 164 -17.42 -4.09 -10.02
CA MET A 164 -15.96 -3.94 -9.97
C MET A 164 -15.29 -4.19 -11.32
N VAL A 165 -15.72 -5.21 -12.06
CA VAL A 165 -15.24 -5.49 -13.41
C VAL A 165 -15.54 -4.32 -14.34
N ASN A 166 -16.73 -3.71 -14.25
CA ASN A 166 -17.05 -2.53 -15.04
C ASN A 166 -16.17 -1.31 -14.69
N ILE A 167 -15.73 -1.19 -13.43
CA ILE A 167 -14.74 -0.19 -13.00
C ILE A 167 -13.37 -0.53 -13.61
N LEU A 168 -12.89 -1.76 -13.44
CA LEU A 168 -11.60 -2.22 -13.98
C LEU A 168 -11.51 -2.07 -15.50
N LEU A 169 -12.56 -2.40 -16.25
CA LEU A 169 -12.60 -2.25 -17.70
C LEU A 169 -12.55 -0.78 -18.15
N GLN A 170 -12.97 0.17 -17.30
CA GLN A 170 -12.80 1.60 -17.56
C GLN A 170 -11.36 2.05 -17.25
N LEU A 171 -10.83 1.67 -16.09
CA LEU A 171 -9.43 1.98 -15.71
C LEU A 171 -8.42 1.36 -16.69
N TRP A 172 -8.70 0.18 -17.22
CA TRP A 172 -7.87 -0.51 -18.20
C TRP A 172 -7.67 0.27 -19.51
N LYS A 173 -8.57 1.20 -19.83
CA LYS A 173 -8.46 2.06 -21.03
C LYS A 173 -7.53 3.25 -20.83
N ILE A 174 -7.07 3.49 -19.60
CA ILE A 174 -6.14 4.57 -19.28
C ILE A 174 -4.73 4.06 -19.51
N ASP A 175 -4.11 4.52 -20.59
CA ASP A 175 -2.76 4.16 -20.99
C ASP A 175 -1.75 5.25 -20.67
N PHE A 176 -0.55 4.81 -20.27
CA PHE A 176 0.63 5.64 -20.10
C PHE A 176 1.79 5.07 -20.92
N GLU A 177 2.71 5.95 -21.33
CA GLU A 177 3.85 5.58 -22.18
C GLU A 177 4.91 4.78 -21.41
N HIS A 178 5.14 5.12 -20.14
CA HIS A 178 6.22 4.56 -19.32
C HIS A 178 5.73 4.16 -17.93
N ILE A 179 6.47 3.24 -17.29
CA ILE A 179 6.26 2.84 -15.91
C ILE A 179 6.96 3.86 -15.01
N GLY A 180 6.22 4.48 -14.08
CA GLY A 180 6.71 5.60 -13.30
C GLY A 180 5.61 6.30 -12.51
N SER A 181 5.92 7.47 -11.96
CA SER A 181 4.88 8.34 -11.41
C SER A 181 3.90 8.79 -12.50
N LEU A 182 2.69 9.15 -12.09
CA LEU A 182 1.71 9.72 -13.01
C LEU A 182 2.21 11.08 -13.54
N PRO A 183 1.92 11.41 -14.81
CA PRO A 183 1.98 12.80 -15.26
C PRO A 183 1.10 13.67 -14.38
N THR A 184 1.55 14.88 -14.05
CA THR A 184 0.88 15.78 -13.09
C THR A 184 0.27 17.06 -13.71
N PRO A 185 -0.48 17.01 -14.84
CA PRO A 185 -1.04 18.21 -15.44
C PRO A 185 -2.05 18.94 -14.54
N LYS A 186 -2.68 18.26 -13.57
CA LYS A 186 -3.70 18.89 -12.70
C LYS A 186 -3.12 19.41 -11.40
N THR A 187 -2.19 18.69 -10.80
CA THR A 187 -1.54 19.06 -9.54
C THR A 187 -0.31 19.93 -9.76
N GLN A 188 0.31 19.85 -10.94
CA GLN A 188 1.57 20.52 -11.28
C GLN A 188 2.71 20.18 -10.32
N TYR A 189 2.56 19.11 -9.54
CA TYR A 189 3.56 18.65 -8.60
C TYR A 189 4.79 18.12 -9.38
N PRO A 190 6.02 18.50 -9.01
CA PRO A 190 7.24 18.05 -9.66
C PRO A 190 7.57 16.60 -9.23
N ALA A 191 6.73 15.65 -9.65
CA ALA A 191 6.86 14.25 -9.30
C ALA A 191 8.20 13.66 -9.79
N PRO A 192 8.83 12.77 -9.02
CA PRO A 192 9.90 11.91 -9.52
C PRO A 192 9.47 11.12 -10.75
N ILE A 193 10.43 10.68 -11.56
CA ILE A 193 10.14 9.79 -12.69
C ILE A 193 9.80 8.38 -12.18
N ARG A 194 10.53 7.89 -11.16
CA ARG A 194 10.21 6.61 -10.51
C ARG A 194 8.79 6.63 -9.90
N PRO A 195 8.12 5.47 -9.74
CA PRO A 195 6.83 5.41 -9.05
C PRO A 195 6.98 5.53 -7.52
N LEU A 196 5.92 6.02 -6.87
CA LEU A 196 5.71 5.92 -5.42
C LEU A 196 4.86 4.67 -5.12
N THR A 197 5.51 3.51 -5.03
CA THR A 197 4.80 2.24 -4.76
C THR A 197 4.59 2.03 -3.26
N TRP A 198 3.53 1.32 -2.90
CA TRP A 198 3.27 0.92 -1.52
C TRP A 198 4.43 0.07 -0.99
N LYS A 199 4.92 -0.90 -1.78
CA LYS A 199 6.04 -1.77 -1.40
C LYS A 199 7.28 -1.00 -0.92
N ALA A 200 7.77 -0.07 -1.73
CA ALA A 200 8.99 0.66 -1.40
C ALA A 200 8.79 1.60 -0.21
N HIS A 201 7.59 2.17 -0.08
CA HIS A 201 7.22 2.98 1.07
C HIS A 201 7.15 2.14 2.35
N GLU A 202 6.49 0.98 2.30
CA GLU A 202 6.35 0.06 3.42
C GLU A 202 7.71 -0.39 3.95
N ILE A 203 8.64 -0.79 3.06
CA ILE A 203 10.02 -1.15 3.44
C ILE A 203 10.71 -0.01 4.19
N LEU A 204 10.54 1.22 3.71
CA LEU A 204 11.13 2.40 4.35
C LEU A 204 10.46 2.72 5.70
N GLN A 205 9.13 2.74 5.73
CA GLN A 205 8.34 3.15 6.89
C GLN A 205 8.48 2.17 8.05
N THR A 206 8.44 0.87 7.77
CA THR A 206 8.41 -0.15 8.84
C THR A 206 9.73 -0.91 8.96
N GLY A 207 10.56 -0.95 7.91
CA GLY A 207 11.87 -1.60 7.95
C GLY A 207 13.03 -0.63 8.19
N GLY A 208 12.96 0.57 7.60
CA GLY A 208 14.00 1.60 7.66
C GLY A 208 14.79 1.82 6.37
N PRO A 209 15.20 0.79 5.60
CA PRO A 209 15.93 0.98 4.36
C PRO A 209 15.13 1.72 3.28
N ASN A 210 15.73 2.74 2.67
CA ASN A 210 15.17 3.37 1.48
C ASN A 210 15.55 2.57 0.22
N THR A 211 14.54 1.93 -0.41
CA THR A 211 14.72 1.08 -1.60
C THR A 211 14.08 1.66 -2.87
N PHE A 212 13.71 2.94 -2.86
CA PHE A 212 13.05 3.58 -4.00
C PHE A 212 13.93 3.71 -5.25
N GLY A 213 15.26 3.70 -5.09
CA GLY A 213 16.21 3.93 -6.18
C GLY A 213 16.29 5.40 -6.63
N ASP A 214 16.77 5.62 -7.85
CA ASP A 214 17.00 6.95 -8.42
C ASP A 214 15.68 7.65 -8.76
N ARG A 215 15.48 8.87 -8.21
CA ARG A 215 14.28 9.68 -8.45
C ARG A 215 14.10 10.09 -9.91
N THR A 216 15.17 10.04 -10.72
CA THR A 216 15.19 10.49 -12.11
C THR A 216 14.99 9.37 -13.13
N GLN A 217 14.78 8.14 -12.68
CA GLN A 217 14.65 6.97 -13.56
C GLN A 217 13.28 6.31 -13.40
N GLY A 218 12.61 6.07 -14.52
CA GLY A 218 11.45 5.18 -14.61
C GLY A 218 11.86 3.83 -15.18
N PHE A 219 10.89 3.02 -15.58
CA PHE A 219 11.17 1.72 -16.22
C PHE A 219 10.61 1.72 -17.64
N SER A 220 11.41 1.22 -18.58
CA SER A 220 11.00 1.10 -19.98
C SER A 220 10.27 -0.21 -20.23
N THR A 221 10.52 -1.22 -19.38
CA THR A 221 9.96 -2.56 -19.53
C THR A 221 9.40 -3.10 -18.23
N THR A 222 8.46 -4.03 -18.32
CA THR A 222 7.96 -4.76 -17.15
C THR A 222 9.07 -5.62 -16.54
N SER A 223 9.94 -6.21 -17.36
CA SER A 223 11.10 -6.96 -16.89
C SER A 223 11.99 -6.11 -15.98
N GLU A 224 12.34 -4.89 -16.38
CA GLU A 224 13.11 -3.94 -15.57
C GLU A 224 12.39 -3.60 -14.26
N TYR A 225 11.08 -3.34 -14.32
CA TYR A 225 10.27 -3.06 -13.14
C TYR A 225 10.32 -4.23 -12.14
N PHE A 226 10.12 -5.47 -12.59
CA PHE A 226 10.16 -6.64 -11.70
C PHE A 226 11.57 -6.99 -11.20
N GLN A 227 12.62 -6.70 -11.98
CA GLN A 227 14.00 -6.78 -11.49
C GLN A 227 14.20 -5.78 -10.34
N ASN A 228 13.66 -4.57 -10.47
CA ASN A 228 13.70 -3.58 -9.41
C ASN A 228 12.91 -4.02 -8.17
N THR A 229 11.69 -4.55 -8.30
CA THR A 229 10.92 -5.00 -7.12
C THR A 229 11.63 -6.10 -6.34
N ILE A 230 12.31 -7.04 -7.01
CA ILE A 230 13.10 -8.08 -6.32
C ILE A 230 14.38 -7.48 -5.73
N GLU A 231 15.01 -6.51 -6.40
CA GLU A 231 16.16 -5.81 -5.83
C GLU A 231 15.79 -4.99 -4.58
N GLN A 232 14.57 -4.47 -4.50
CA GLN A 232 14.05 -3.83 -3.28
C GLN A 232 14.01 -4.81 -2.10
N ASP A 233 13.49 -6.02 -2.30
CA ASP A 233 13.50 -7.07 -1.27
C ASP A 233 14.92 -7.47 -0.86
N ARG A 234 15.85 -7.52 -1.82
CA ARG A 234 17.26 -7.82 -1.54
C ARG A 234 17.94 -6.73 -0.75
N GLN A 235 17.66 -5.47 -1.07
CA GLN A 235 18.16 -4.31 -0.32
C GLN A 235 17.57 -4.28 1.09
N GLN A 236 16.28 -4.58 1.25
CA GLN A 236 15.65 -4.75 2.57
C GLN A 236 16.36 -5.84 3.37
N LEU A 237 16.50 -7.03 2.80
CA LEU A 237 17.15 -8.17 3.43
C LEU A 237 18.59 -7.84 3.86
N ARG A 238 19.34 -7.08 3.05
CA ARG A 238 20.72 -6.70 3.35
C ARG A 238 20.85 -5.60 4.39
N HIS A 239 20.04 -4.55 4.30
CA HIS A 239 20.28 -3.32 5.05
C HIS A 239 19.41 -3.19 6.31
N GLN A 240 18.28 -3.90 6.41
CA GLN A 240 17.51 -3.91 7.65
C GLN A 240 18.18 -4.87 8.63
N PRO A 241 18.60 -4.44 9.83
CA PRO A 241 19.33 -5.29 10.78
C PRO A 241 18.57 -6.55 11.19
N ASN A 242 17.28 -6.41 11.51
CA ASN A 242 16.37 -7.49 11.89
C ASN A 242 15.57 -8.02 10.70
N SER A 243 16.23 -8.27 9.57
CA SER A 243 15.57 -8.85 8.41
C SER A 243 15.54 -10.39 8.46
N VAL A 244 16.10 -11.02 9.48
CA VAL A 244 16.16 -12.47 9.62
C VAL A 244 16.01 -12.89 11.07
N THR A 245 15.45 -14.08 11.30
CA THR A 245 15.30 -14.71 12.63
C THR A 245 16.43 -15.67 13.01
N GLY A 246 17.38 -15.92 12.10
CA GLY A 246 18.51 -16.82 12.33
C GLY A 246 19.06 -17.43 11.04
N ASP A 247 20.04 -18.32 11.17
CA ASP A 247 20.86 -18.84 10.07
C ASP A 247 20.02 -19.43 8.93
N LEU A 248 19.16 -20.40 9.26
CA LEU A 248 18.33 -21.08 8.29
C LEU A 248 17.34 -20.12 7.61
N ASN A 249 16.81 -19.13 8.34
CA ASN A 249 15.92 -18.13 7.77
C ASN A 249 16.68 -17.21 6.79
N ALA A 250 17.88 -16.78 7.17
CA ALA A 250 18.74 -15.93 6.34
C ALA A 250 19.14 -16.62 5.03
N GLU A 251 19.58 -17.88 5.10
CA GLU A 251 19.91 -18.71 3.94
C GLU A 251 18.71 -18.85 3.00
N ASN A 252 17.55 -19.24 3.56
CA ASN A 252 16.32 -19.43 2.79
C ASN A 252 15.86 -18.15 2.10
N ARG A 253 15.84 -17.00 2.81
CA ARG A 253 15.40 -15.71 2.22
C ARG A 253 16.35 -15.27 1.12
N TYR A 254 17.67 -15.35 1.34
CA TYR A 254 18.67 -14.98 0.34
C TYR A 254 18.51 -15.82 -0.93
N ALA A 255 18.53 -17.15 -0.79
CA ALA A 255 18.45 -18.06 -1.93
C ALA A 255 17.11 -17.94 -2.66
N SER A 256 16.00 -17.81 -1.93
CA SER A 256 14.67 -17.64 -2.53
C SER A 256 14.58 -16.38 -3.39
N LEU A 257 15.15 -15.25 -2.96
CA LEU A 257 15.16 -14.03 -3.76
C LEU A 257 16.02 -14.16 -5.03
N GLU A 258 17.13 -14.89 -4.98
CA GLU A 258 17.96 -15.19 -6.17
C GLU A 258 17.23 -16.12 -7.14
N ILE A 259 16.54 -17.14 -6.64
CA ILE A 259 15.70 -18.01 -7.45
C ILE A 259 14.61 -17.18 -8.11
N LEU A 260 13.83 -16.39 -7.36
CA LEU A 260 12.78 -15.52 -7.89
C LEU A 260 13.32 -14.56 -8.96
N LYS A 261 14.47 -13.94 -8.72
CA LYS A 261 15.14 -13.07 -9.70
C LYS A 261 15.43 -13.80 -11.01
N SER A 262 15.88 -15.05 -10.93
CA SER A 262 16.14 -15.90 -12.11
C SER A 262 14.87 -16.33 -12.85
N LEU A 263 13.72 -16.36 -12.16
CA LEU A 263 12.44 -16.78 -12.72
C LEU A 263 11.62 -15.63 -13.34
N ILE A 264 12.01 -14.36 -13.14
CA ILE A 264 11.30 -13.20 -13.70
C ILE A 264 10.91 -13.36 -15.18
N PRO A 265 11.80 -13.83 -16.09
CA PRO A 265 11.42 -13.99 -17.51
C PRO A 265 10.25 -14.94 -17.76
N GLN A 266 9.93 -15.85 -16.83
CA GLN A 266 8.79 -16.77 -16.92
C GLN A 266 7.48 -16.10 -16.49
N PHE A 267 7.56 -15.06 -15.67
CA PHE A 267 6.42 -14.31 -15.14
C PHE A 267 6.20 -12.96 -15.86
N VAL A 268 6.91 -12.73 -16.96
CA VAL A 268 6.69 -11.59 -17.85
C VAL A 268 5.98 -12.09 -19.11
N ASN A 269 4.79 -11.56 -19.38
CA ASN A 269 4.11 -11.73 -20.65
C ASN A 269 4.83 -10.91 -21.73
N PRO A 270 5.44 -11.54 -22.75
CA PRO A 270 6.22 -10.83 -23.77
C PRO A 270 5.40 -9.81 -24.57
N GLN A 271 4.08 -10.00 -24.68
CA GLN A 271 3.20 -9.06 -25.38
C GLN A 271 3.06 -7.72 -24.65
N TYR A 272 3.24 -7.71 -23.33
CA TYR A 272 3.04 -6.53 -22.48
C TYR A 272 4.33 -6.04 -21.83
N ASP A 273 5.49 -6.62 -22.17
CA ASP A 273 6.77 -6.24 -21.57
C ASP A 273 7.12 -4.77 -21.85
N GLN A 274 6.85 -4.27 -23.05
CA GLN A 274 7.12 -2.89 -23.47
C GLN A 274 5.91 -1.94 -23.27
N GLY A 275 4.85 -2.40 -22.58
CA GLY A 275 3.64 -1.61 -22.33
C GLY A 275 2.46 -1.94 -23.26
N PRO A 276 1.40 -1.08 -23.27
CA PRO A 276 1.31 0.19 -22.55
C PRO A 276 1.31 0.02 -21.03
N SER A 277 1.65 1.07 -20.29
CA SER A 277 1.52 1.10 -18.83
C SER A 277 0.11 1.48 -18.42
N LYS A 278 -0.34 1.05 -17.24
CA LYS A 278 -1.72 1.22 -16.74
C LYS A 278 -1.74 1.98 -15.43
N LEU A 279 -2.89 2.57 -15.10
CA LEU A 279 -3.11 3.17 -13.79
C LEU A 279 -3.19 2.07 -12.73
N ILE A 280 -2.14 1.92 -11.93
CA ILE A 280 -2.11 1.01 -10.79
C ILE A 280 -2.37 1.81 -9.52
N CYS A 281 -3.08 1.18 -8.60
CA CYS A 281 -3.34 1.65 -7.25
C CYS A 281 -3.11 0.45 -6.34
N ASP A 282 -2.02 0.44 -5.56
CA ASP A 282 -1.63 -0.75 -4.78
C ASP A 282 -2.67 -1.08 -3.69
N ASP A 283 -3.47 -0.10 -3.26
CA ASP A 283 -4.57 -0.26 -2.29
C ASP A 283 -5.96 -0.46 -2.94
N PHE A 284 -6.03 -0.62 -4.27
CA PHE A 284 -7.33 -0.80 -4.91
C PHE A 284 -7.92 -2.18 -4.61
N GLY A 285 -9.18 -2.20 -4.13
CA GLY A 285 -9.92 -3.42 -3.89
C GLY A 285 -11.30 -3.16 -3.29
N LEU A 286 -12.01 -4.23 -2.94
CA LEU A 286 -13.36 -4.13 -2.36
C LEU A 286 -13.42 -3.39 -1.02
N ALA A 287 -12.30 -3.31 -0.30
CA ALA A 287 -12.21 -2.57 0.95
C ALA A 287 -12.56 -1.09 0.79
N ASN A 288 -12.32 -0.53 -0.40
CA ASN A 288 -12.40 0.91 -0.68
C ASN A 288 -13.63 1.27 -1.53
N ILE A 289 -14.69 0.45 -1.43
CA ILE A 289 -15.93 0.60 -2.19
C ILE A 289 -17.10 0.94 -1.25
N ILE A 290 -17.86 1.95 -1.65
CA ILE A 290 -19.09 2.38 -0.98
C ILE A 290 -20.30 2.02 -1.86
N VAL A 291 -21.27 1.34 -1.27
CA VAL A 291 -22.57 1.03 -1.88
C VAL A 291 -23.68 1.88 -1.27
N ARG A 292 -24.78 2.04 -2.01
CA ARG A 292 -25.89 2.91 -1.59
C ARG A 292 -26.49 2.50 -0.25
N SER A 293 -26.73 1.21 -0.03
CA SER A 293 -27.25 0.68 1.23
C SER A 293 -27.01 -0.84 1.33
N PRO A 294 -27.31 -1.48 2.47
CA PRO A 294 -27.19 -2.94 2.59
C PRO A 294 -28.07 -3.74 1.63
N ASP A 295 -29.20 -3.16 1.20
CA ASP A 295 -30.17 -3.80 0.30
C ASP A 295 -30.00 -3.36 -1.18
N ASP A 296 -29.29 -2.26 -1.43
CA ASP A 296 -28.94 -1.76 -2.77
C ASP A 296 -27.41 -1.69 -2.93
N LEU A 297 -26.86 -2.75 -3.51
CA LEU A 297 -25.42 -2.91 -3.74
C LEU A 297 -24.88 -2.02 -4.88
N THR A 298 -25.65 -1.06 -5.40
CA THR A 298 -25.14 -0.10 -6.38
C THR A 298 -23.93 0.64 -5.82
N ILE A 299 -22.78 0.54 -6.50
CA ILE A 299 -21.57 1.28 -6.14
C ILE A 299 -21.83 2.77 -6.36
N VAL A 300 -21.65 3.56 -5.30
CA VAL A 300 -21.78 5.02 -5.30
C VAL A 300 -20.48 5.73 -4.94
N GLY A 301 -19.44 4.98 -4.59
CA GLY A 301 -18.11 5.54 -4.29
C GLY A 301 -16.98 4.54 -4.47
N VAL A 302 -15.91 5.01 -5.10
CA VAL A 302 -14.56 4.43 -5.04
C VAL A 302 -13.69 5.46 -4.33
N ILE A 303 -13.15 5.08 -3.18
CA ILE A 303 -12.37 5.96 -2.29
C ILE A 303 -10.94 5.43 -2.13
N ASP A 304 -10.12 6.13 -1.35
CA ASP A 304 -8.77 5.70 -0.94
C ASP A 304 -7.92 5.18 -2.12
N LEU A 305 -7.74 6.05 -3.12
CA LEU A 305 -6.88 5.81 -4.27
C LEU A 305 -5.42 6.12 -3.92
N GLU A 306 -4.90 5.39 -2.94
CA GLU A 306 -3.55 5.55 -2.42
C GLU A 306 -2.54 4.76 -3.24
N TRP A 307 -1.28 5.21 -3.22
CA TRP A 307 -0.16 4.51 -3.87
C TRP A 307 -0.40 4.29 -5.37
N VAL A 308 -0.80 5.38 -6.04
CA VAL A 308 -1.15 5.38 -7.47
C VAL A 308 0.05 5.74 -8.34
N TYR A 309 0.22 4.99 -9.43
CA TYR A 309 1.33 5.15 -10.37
C TYR A 309 0.99 4.55 -11.74
N ALA A 310 1.81 4.85 -12.75
CA ALA A 310 1.77 4.16 -14.03
C ALA A 310 2.62 2.89 -13.92
N GLY A 311 1.97 1.72 -14.04
CA GLY A 311 2.62 0.42 -13.80
C GLY A 311 2.41 -0.60 -14.93
N PRO A 312 3.03 -1.79 -14.83
CA PRO A 312 2.88 -2.83 -15.84
C PRO A 312 1.43 -3.25 -16.10
N ALA A 313 1.04 -3.36 -17.36
CA ALA A 313 -0.31 -3.85 -17.74
C ALA A 313 -0.61 -5.24 -17.17
N GLN A 314 0.38 -6.13 -17.12
CA GLN A 314 0.23 -7.47 -16.55
C GLN A 314 0.09 -7.52 -15.03
N LEU A 315 0.56 -6.48 -14.33
CA LEU A 315 0.31 -6.35 -12.90
C LEU A 315 -1.15 -5.91 -12.66
N PHE A 316 -1.67 -4.96 -13.45
CA PHE A 316 -3.09 -4.59 -13.42
C PHE A 316 -4.00 -5.77 -13.82
N GLY A 317 -3.66 -6.48 -14.89
CA GLY A 317 -4.42 -7.63 -15.40
C GLY A 317 -4.07 -8.95 -14.75
N SER A 318 -3.52 -8.94 -13.54
CA SER A 318 -3.28 -10.14 -12.75
C SER A 318 -4.54 -10.59 -12.02
N ALA A 319 -4.61 -11.86 -11.62
CA ALA A 319 -5.64 -12.33 -10.69
C ALA A 319 -5.67 -11.41 -9.44
N PRO A 320 -6.82 -10.80 -9.09
CA PRO A 320 -6.85 -9.77 -8.07
C PRO A 320 -6.60 -10.33 -6.67
N TRP A 321 -5.64 -9.76 -5.94
CA TRP A 321 -5.32 -10.19 -4.57
C TRP A 321 -6.49 -9.96 -3.60
N TRP A 322 -7.29 -8.92 -3.80
CA TRP A 322 -8.33 -8.46 -2.88
C TRP A 322 -9.64 -9.27 -2.89
N LEU A 323 -9.71 -10.40 -3.60
CA LEU A 323 -10.97 -11.17 -3.74
C LEU A 323 -11.57 -11.61 -2.40
N LEU A 324 -10.75 -11.76 -1.36
CA LEU A 324 -11.17 -12.05 0.02
C LEU A 324 -11.00 -10.86 0.98
N TYR A 325 -10.85 -9.62 0.50
CA TYR A 325 -10.54 -8.40 1.27
C TYR A 325 -9.15 -8.35 1.92
N ASP A 326 -8.31 -9.35 1.67
CA ASP A 326 -6.99 -9.44 2.26
C ASP A 326 -5.95 -9.88 1.23
N ARG A 327 -4.72 -9.42 1.43
CA ARG A 327 -3.59 -9.73 0.57
C ARG A 327 -2.89 -10.97 1.16
N PRO A 328 -2.64 -12.03 0.37
CA PRO A 328 -2.17 -13.32 0.91
C PRO A 328 -0.67 -13.33 1.26
N LEU A 329 -0.22 -12.36 2.06
CA LEU A 329 1.18 -12.12 2.42
C LEU A 329 1.38 -12.00 3.94
N ASN A 330 0.33 -12.24 4.73
CA ASN A 330 0.40 -12.26 6.19
C ASN A 330 0.31 -13.70 6.72
N GLU A 331 0.51 -13.85 8.02
CA GLU A 331 0.60 -15.15 8.71
C GLU A 331 -0.68 -16.01 8.62
N ASP A 332 -1.84 -15.40 8.41
CA ASP A 332 -3.11 -16.14 8.22
C ASP A 332 -3.12 -16.94 6.91
N TRP A 333 -2.21 -16.61 5.99
CA TRP A 333 -2.00 -17.29 4.71
C TRP A 333 -0.76 -18.19 4.69
N ASP A 334 -0.05 -18.30 5.80
CA ASP A 334 1.17 -19.11 5.85
C ASP A 334 0.86 -20.60 5.74
N VAL A 335 1.74 -21.30 5.03
CA VAL A 335 1.65 -22.76 4.88
C VAL A 335 2.18 -23.43 6.13
N GLN A 336 1.28 -23.96 6.95
CA GLN A 336 1.62 -24.66 8.18
C GLN A 336 1.63 -26.18 7.95
N GLY A 337 2.70 -26.86 8.42
CA GLY A 337 2.81 -28.32 8.30
C GLY A 337 2.78 -28.85 6.85
N GLY A 338 3.10 -28.01 5.87
CA GLY A 338 3.04 -28.36 4.44
C GLY A 338 1.64 -28.35 3.84
N GLN A 339 0.63 -27.83 4.56
CA GLN A 339 -0.75 -27.71 4.07
C GLN A 339 -1.10 -26.24 3.83
N PHE A 340 -1.66 -25.95 2.66
CA PHE A 340 -2.19 -24.61 2.38
C PHE A 340 -3.40 -24.33 3.28
N PRO A 341 -3.53 -23.10 3.80
CA PRO A 341 -4.64 -22.75 4.66
C PRO A 341 -5.95 -22.63 3.87
N GLU A 342 -7.08 -22.80 4.56
CA GLU A 342 -8.43 -22.79 3.97
C GLU A 342 -8.75 -21.54 3.09
N PRO A 343 -8.28 -20.32 3.41
CA PRO A 343 -8.49 -19.14 2.56
C PRO A 343 -8.02 -19.33 1.11
N ILE A 344 -7.02 -20.18 0.83
CA ILE A 344 -6.55 -20.43 -0.55
C ILE A 344 -7.61 -21.10 -1.41
N GLU A 345 -8.35 -22.08 -0.88
CA GLU A 345 -9.43 -22.73 -1.61
C GLU A 345 -10.60 -21.77 -1.86
N ARG A 346 -10.88 -20.89 -0.89
CA ARG A 346 -11.92 -19.87 -1.01
C ARG A 346 -11.55 -18.80 -2.01
N TYR A 347 -10.29 -18.37 -2.02
CA TYR A 347 -9.75 -17.46 -3.01
C TYR A 347 -9.90 -18.06 -4.42
N ALA A 348 -9.54 -19.32 -4.61
CA ALA A 348 -9.68 -20.00 -5.91
C ALA A 348 -11.14 -20.03 -6.40
N LYS A 349 -12.12 -20.29 -5.51
CA LYS A 349 -13.54 -20.23 -5.84
C LYS A 349 -13.97 -18.82 -6.27
N CYS A 350 -13.57 -17.80 -5.51
CA CYS A 350 -13.85 -16.40 -5.83
C CYS A 350 -13.22 -15.98 -7.16
N LEU A 351 -12.00 -16.45 -7.45
CA LEU A 351 -11.30 -16.19 -8.70
C LEU A 351 -12.07 -16.76 -9.90
N GLN A 352 -12.68 -17.94 -9.78
CA GLN A 352 -13.50 -18.48 -10.87
C GLN A 352 -14.77 -17.64 -11.13
N ILE A 353 -15.44 -17.17 -10.07
CA ILE A 353 -16.58 -16.25 -10.21
C ILE A 353 -16.13 -14.96 -10.89
N PHE A 354 -15.03 -14.36 -10.41
CA PHE A 354 -14.48 -13.12 -10.97
C PHE A 354 -14.13 -13.27 -12.44
N LYS A 355 -13.43 -14.33 -12.83
CA LYS A 355 -13.07 -14.60 -14.23
C LYS A 355 -14.28 -14.79 -15.13
N ARG A 356 -15.30 -15.52 -14.68
CA ARG A 356 -16.57 -15.69 -15.39
C ARG A 356 -17.21 -14.34 -15.65
N VAL A 357 -17.37 -13.53 -14.61
CA VAL A 357 -17.96 -12.19 -14.69
C VAL A 357 -17.15 -11.26 -15.59
N LEU A 358 -15.82 -11.29 -15.48
CA LEU A 358 -14.92 -10.49 -16.31
C LEU A 358 -15.09 -10.82 -17.80
N ALA A 359 -15.07 -12.10 -18.16
CA ALA A 359 -15.28 -12.53 -19.55
C ALA A 359 -16.67 -12.13 -20.07
N GLU A 360 -17.72 -12.26 -19.24
CA GLU A 360 -19.08 -11.85 -19.59
C GLU A 360 -19.18 -10.35 -19.87
N GLU A 361 -18.68 -9.48 -18.98
CA GLU A 361 -18.74 -8.02 -19.17
C GLU A 361 -17.83 -7.55 -20.31
N GLU A 362 -16.64 -8.12 -20.45
CA GLU A 362 -15.73 -7.77 -21.54
C GLU A 362 -16.34 -8.13 -22.91
N SER A 363 -17.07 -9.24 -23.01
CA SER A 363 -17.76 -9.65 -24.25
C SER A 363 -18.88 -8.69 -24.68
N LYS A 364 -19.39 -7.85 -23.77
CA LYS A 364 -20.42 -6.83 -24.06
C LYS A 364 -19.83 -5.56 -24.63
N LEU A 365 -18.51 -5.35 -24.53
CA LEU A 365 -17.86 -4.16 -25.07
C LEU A 365 -17.89 -4.22 -26.59
N LEU A 366 -18.44 -3.17 -27.22
CA LEU A 366 -18.44 -3.01 -28.68
C LEU A 366 -17.00 -2.76 -29.15
N GLY A 367 -16.37 -3.74 -29.80
CA GLY A 367 -15.01 -3.61 -30.34
C GLY A 367 -14.19 -4.89 -30.23
N HIS A 368 -12.86 -4.75 -30.26
CA HIS A 368 -11.94 -5.85 -29.94
C HIS A 368 -11.95 -6.12 -28.42
N PRO A 369 -11.76 -7.38 -27.98
CA PRO A 369 -11.58 -7.70 -26.57
C PRO A 369 -10.52 -6.79 -25.95
N SER A 370 -10.75 -6.30 -24.73
CA SER A 370 -9.78 -5.41 -24.08
C SER A 370 -8.48 -6.12 -23.71
N GLY A 371 -8.48 -7.46 -23.72
CA GLY A 371 -7.35 -8.32 -23.39
C GLY A 371 -7.19 -8.55 -21.88
N LEU A 372 -8.07 -7.94 -21.07
CA LEU A 372 -7.98 -8.01 -19.62
C LEU A 372 -8.35 -9.41 -19.10
N SER A 373 -9.42 -10.04 -19.61
CA SER A 373 -9.76 -11.41 -19.21
C SER A 373 -8.68 -12.42 -19.60
N GLU A 374 -8.06 -12.24 -20.78
CA GLU A 374 -6.96 -13.07 -21.25
C GLU A 374 -5.73 -12.92 -20.35
N LEU A 375 -5.41 -11.71 -19.90
CA LEU A 375 -4.27 -11.46 -19.02
C LEU A 375 -4.49 -12.04 -17.62
N VAL A 376 -5.71 -11.93 -17.09
CA VAL A 376 -6.08 -12.55 -15.80
C VAL A 376 -6.00 -14.07 -15.91
N GLN A 377 -6.54 -14.65 -16.98
CA GLN A 377 -6.47 -16.08 -17.25
C GLN A 377 -5.00 -16.55 -17.41
N TRP A 378 -4.19 -15.78 -18.12
CA TRP A 378 -2.76 -16.05 -18.29
C TRP A 378 -2.06 -16.06 -16.93
N SER A 379 -2.27 -15.04 -16.10
CA SER A 379 -1.60 -14.92 -14.79
C SER A 379 -1.86 -16.11 -13.87
N GLU A 380 -3.06 -16.68 -13.92
CA GLU A 380 -3.40 -17.91 -13.18
C GLU A 380 -2.69 -19.13 -13.77
N THR A 381 -2.75 -19.31 -15.10
CA THR A 381 -2.17 -20.49 -15.77
C THR A 381 -0.66 -20.53 -15.76
N SER A 382 -0.01 -19.37 -15.84
CA SER A 382 1.46 -19.26 -15.79
C SER A 382 1.99 -19.25 -14.35
N GLY A 383 1.14 -18.98 -13.36
CA GLY A 383 1.56 -18.72 -11.99
C GLY A 383 2.03 -17.29 -11.72
N ALA A 384 2.08 -16.42 -12.74
CA ALA A 384 2.52 -15.04 -12.59
C ALA A 384 1.72 -14.26 -11.52
N MET A 385 0.46 -14.62 -11.27
CA MET A 385 -0.33 -14.01 -10.20
C MET A 385 0.35 -14.10 -8.82
N TRP A 386 1.00 -15.23 -8.51
CA TRP A 386 1.67 -15.43 -7.22
C TRP A 386 2.94 -14.59 -7.14
N PHE A 387 3.69 -14.52 -8.24
CA PHE A 387 4.85 -13.64 -8.33
C PHE A 387 4.45 -12.17 -8.21
N HIS A 388 3.39 -11.73 -8.90
CA HIS A 388 2.89 -10.36 -8.82
C HIS A 388 2.45 -9.96 -7.41
N MET A 389 1.84 -10.88 -6.65
CA MET A 389 1.49 -10.65 -5.24
C MET A 389 2.74 -10.39 -4.40
N LEU A 390 3.80 -11.18 -4.58
CA LEU A 390 5.08 -10.96 -3.89
C LEU A 390 5.75 -9.65 -4.33
N ALA A 391 5.80 -9.40 -5.64
CA ALA A 391 6.46 -8.24 -6.23
C ALA A 391 5.79 -6.90 -5.86
N SER A 392 4.52 -6.93 -5.43
CA SER A 392 3.78 -5.76 -4.95
C SER A 392 3.60 -5.72 -3.44
N GLY A 393 4.19 -6.65 -2.68
CA GLY A 393 4.18 -6.68 -1.22
C GLY A 393 5.40 -5.99 -0.60
N GLY A 394 5.25 -5.34 0.55
CA GLY A 394 6.35 -4.67 1.26
C GLY A 394 7.47 -5.60 1.73
N PHE A 395 7.16 -6.82 2.17
CA PHE A 395 8.16 -7.75 2.70
C PHE A 395 8.02 -9.13 2.09
N PHE A 396 9.16 -9.67 1.63
CA PHE A 396 9.23 -11.04 1.18
C PHE A 396 9.35 -12.04 2.34
N ASP A 397 8.47 -13.04 2.39
CA ASP A 397 8.55 -14.14 3.33
C ASP A 397 8.29 -15.47 2.60
N THR A 398 9.11 -16.47 2.91
CA THR A 398 9.11 -17.79 2.28
C THR A 398 7.93 -18.65 2.72
N PHE A 399 7.28 -18.35 3.85
CA PHE A 399 6.14 -19.12 4.35
C PHE A 399 4.80 -18.75 3.69
N THR A 400 4.74 -17.57 3.07
CA THR A 400 3.53 -17.05 2.45
C THR A 400 3.00 -17.97 1.36
N ALA A 401 1.67 -18.08 1.25
CA ALA A 401 1.06 -18.93 0.24
C ALA A 401 1.53 -18.62 -1.21
N PRO A 402 1.69 -17.35 -1.65
CA PRO A 402 2.24 -17.05 -2.97
C PRO A 402 3.65 -17.62 -3.18
N CYS A 403 4.56 -17.48 -2.21
CA CYS A 403 5.90 -18.07 -2.32
C CYS A 403 5.82 -19.60 -2.45
N ARG A 404 5.00 -20.24 -1.60
CA ARG A 404 4.82 -21.69 -1.61
C ARG A 404 4.14 -22.22 -2.87
N LYS A 405 3.28 -21.43 -3.50
CA LYS A 405 2.70 -21.74 -4.82
C LYS A 405 3.75 -21.68 -5.93
N LEU A 406 4.67 -20.72 -5.87
CA LEU A 406 5.79 -20.67 -6.82
C LEU A 406 6.78 -21.82 -6.60
N GLU A 407 7.06 -22.19 -5.36
CA GLU A 407 7.86 -23.39 -5.05
C GLU A 407 7.21 -24.66 -5.61
N GLU A 408 5.89 -24.81 -5.45
CA GLU A 408 5.12 -25.93 -5.98
C GLU A 408 5.25 -26.01 -7.51
N GLN A 409 5.14 -24.88 -8.20
CA GLN A 409 5.23 -24.78 -9.66
C GLN A 409 6.65 -25.02 -10.19
N PHE A 410 7.66 -24.49 -9.50
CA PHE A 410 9.08 -24.75 -9.83
C PHE A 410 9.48 -26.20 -9.50
N GLY A 411 8.80 -26.81 -8.54
CA GLY A 411 9.06 -28.12 -7.99
C GLY A 411 9.80 -28.02 -6.66
N PHE A 412 9.12 -28.41 -5.56
CA PHE A 412 9.64 -28.28 -4.20
C PHE A 412 11.05 -28.83 -4.00
N GLN A 413 11.37 -29.98 -4.60
CA GLN A 413 12.70 -30.57 -4.48
C GLN A 413 13.74 -29.74 -5.23
N GLN A 414 13.45 -29.28 -6.45
CA GLN A 414 14.38 -28.46 -7.23
C GLN A 414 14.63 -27.11 -6.55
N TRP A 415 13.60 -26.52 -5.93
CA TRP A 415 13.74 -25.31 -5.14
C TRP A 415 14.68 -25.55 -3.96
N ARG A 416 14.44 -26.61 -3.19
CA ARG A 416 15.27 -26.98 -2.04
C ARG A 416 16.72 -27.24 -2.43
N ASP A 417 16.94 -28.02 -3.48
CA ASP A 417 18.29 -28.33 -3.97
C ASP A 417 19.05 -27.04 -4.31
N ARG A 418 18.39 -26.06 -4.96
CA ARG A 418 19.00 -24.74 -5.23
C ARG A 418 19.28 -23.94 -3.97
N VAL A 419 18.39 -23.97 -2.99
CA VAL A 419 18.61 -23.31 -1.70
C VAL A 419 19.83 -23.92 -1.00
N ASP A 420 19.91 -25.24 -0.93
CA ASP A 420 21.02 -25.97 -0.31
C ASP A 420 22.34 -25.68 -1.05
N GLU A 421 22.35 -25.72 -2.38
CA GLU A 421 23.52 -25.38 -3.21
C GLU A 421 24.03 -23.95 -2.97
N MET A 422 23.11 -22.98 -2.83
CA MET A 422 23.46 -21.58 -2.58
C MET A 422 23.94 -21.36 -1.14
N GLY A 423 23.32 -22.03 -0.16
CA GLY A 423 23.71 -21.98 1.25
C GLY A 423 25.16 -22.43 1.48
N GLU A 424 25.67 -23.33 0.65
CA GLU A 424 27.06 -23.80 0.74
C GLU A 424 28.11 -22.79 0.25
N THR A 425 27.69 -21.72 -0.44
CA THR A 425 28.62 -20.70 -0.97
C THR A 425 29.19 -19.81 0.13
N GLU A 426 30.45 -19.39 -0.02
CA GLU A 426 31.10 -18.47 0.92
C GLU A 426 30.41 -17.10 1.00
N GLU A 427 29.77 -16.67 -0.09
CA GLU A 427 28.99 -15.42 -0.10
C GLU A 427 27.79 -15.51 0.85
N VAL A 428 27.00 -16.58 0.75
CA VAL A 428 25.82 -16.77 1.62
C VAL A 428 26.24 -17.01 3.06
N LYS A 429 27.26 -17.83 3.32
CA LYS A 429 27.80 -18.03 4.68
C LYS A 429 28.28 -16.73 5.33
N THR A 430 28.96 -15.88 4.55
CA THR A 430 29.40 -14.56 5.02
C THR A 430 28.21 -13.65 5.32
N PHE A 431 27.23 -13.62 4.42
CA PHE A 431 25.99 -12.85 4.59
C PHE A 431 25.23 -13.28 5.85
N VAL A 432 25.02 -14.59 6.05
CA VAL A 432 24.33 -15.15 7.22
C VAL A 432 25.04 -14.76 8.51
N ALA A 433 26.36 -14.97 8.58
CA ALA A 433 27.14 -14.62 9.77
C ALA A 433 27.11 -13.11 10.06
N GLN A 434 27.06 -12.27 9.04
CA GLN A 434 26.86 -10.82 9.19
C GLN A 434 25.46 -10.51 9.74
N LYS A 435 24.42 -11.09 9.15
CA LYS A 435 23.03 -10.84 9.55
C LYS A 435 22.72 -11.24 10.99
N VAL A 436 23.26 -12.36 11.45
CA VAL A 436 23.09 -12.81 12.85
C VAL A 436 23.72 -11.81 13.82
N ARG A 437 24.92 -11.30 13.51
CA ARG A 437 25.55 -10.25 14.34
C ARG A 437 24.78 -8.94 14.33
N GLU A 438 24.22 -8.55 13.18
CA GLU A 438 23.39 -7.35 13.08
C GLU A 438 22.09 -7.49 13.90
N LEU A 439 21.49 -8.67 13.91
CA LEU A 439 20.32 -8.96 14.75
C LEU A 439 20.65 -8.84 16.24
N GLU A 440 21.78 -9.39 16.70
CA GLU A 440 22.22 -9.26 18.10
C GLU A 440 22.40 -7.79 18.51
N LEU A 441 23.04 -6.97 17.67
CA LEU A 441 23.21 -5.54 17.92
C LEU A 441 21.87 -4.78 17.90
N TYR A 442 20.97 -5.19 17.00
CA TYR A 442 19.62 -4.63 16.93
C TYR A 442 18.82 -4.92 18.21
N ASP A 443 18.92 -6.12 18.77
CA ASP A 443 18.24 -6.46 20.02
C ASP A 443 18.72 -5.59 21.18
N GLU A 444 20.02 -5.27 21.26
CA GLU A 444 20.54 -4.29 22.22
C GLU A 444 19.95 -2.88 22.02
N ASP A 445 19.77 -2.47 20.77
CA ASP A 445 19.16 -1.18 20.43
C ASP A 445 17.66 -1.15 20.77
N VAL A 446 16.94 -2.24 20.57
CA VAL A 446 15.55 -2.40 21.02
C VAL A 446 15.45 -2.25 22.54
N GLU A 447 16.34 -2.88 23.31
CA GLU A 447 16.36 -2.72 24.76
C GLU A 447 16.56 -1.26 25.18
N LYS A 448 17.45 -0.50 24.51
CA LYS A 448 17.66 0.93 24.78
C LYS A 448 16.39 1.74 24.49
N VAL A 449 15.75 1.51 23.34
CA VAL A 449 14.52 2.23 22.97
C VAL A 449 13.37 1.88 23.91
N GLU A 450 13.23 0.63 24.33
CA GLU A 450 12.23 0.21 25.33
C GLU A 450 12.45 0.87 26.69
N GLN A 451 13.70 1.05 27.12
CA GLN A 451 14.02 1.80 28.34
C GLN A 451 13.60 3.27 28.22
N LEU A 452 13.94 3.93 27.11
CA LEU A 452 13.50 5.30 26.83
C LEU A 452 11.97 5.39 26.77
N LYS A 453 11.31 4.40 26.19
CA LYS A 453 9.85 4.33 26.12
C LYS A 453 9.24 4.21 27.51
N ALA A 454 9.79 3.38 28.38
CA ALA A 454 9.33 3.26 29.76
C ALA A 454 9.49 4.58 30.54
N GLN A 455 10.60 5.31 30.32
CA GLN A 455 10.79 6.65 30.87
C GLN A 455 9.71 7.62 30.37
N MET A 456 9.41 7.61 29.06
CA MET A 456 8.33 8.41 28.48
C MET A 456 6.96 8.05 29.07
N ASP A 457 6.62 6.76 29.15
CA ASP A 457 5.34 6.28 29.66
C ASP A 457 5.14 6.61 31.15
N SER A 458 6.23 6.66 31.93
CA SER A 458 6.22 7.08 33.34
C SER A 458 6.23 8.61 33.54
N GLY A 459 6.42 9.39 32.46
CA GLY A 459 6.51 10.85 32.49
C GLY A 459 7.86 11.41 32.93
N GLU A 460 8.92 10.60 32.95
CA GLU A 460 10.29 11.04 33.27
C GLU A 460 10.86 11.91 32.14
N ILE A 461 10.54 11.59 30.88
CA ILE A 461 10.88 12.37 29.69
C ILE A 461 9.61 12.67 28.88
N SER A 462 9.62 13.75 28.10
CA SER A 462 8.52 14.08 27.19
C SER A 462 8.52 13.18 25.95
N ARG A 463 7.44 13.21 25.16
CA ARG A 463 7.38 12.48 23.87
C ARG A 463 8.41 13.02 22.88
N GLU A 464 8.64 14.32 22.87
CA GLU A 464 9.64 14.98 22.03
C GLU A 464 11.06 14.58 22.43
N GLU A 465 11.34 14.53 23.73
CA GLU A 465 12.62 14.04 24.26
C GLU A 465 12.84 12.57 23.91
N PHE A 466 11.81 11.74 24.03
CA PHE A 466 11.83 10.34 23.59
C PHE A 466 12.14 10.24 22.09
N VAL A 467 11.39 10.93 21.22
CA VAL A 467 11.62 10.90 19.76
C VAL A 467 13.05 11.32 19.43
N ALA A 468 13.56 12.39 20.05
CA ALA A 468 14.92 12.86 19.82
C ALA A 468 15.99 11.84 20.27
N ALA A 469 15.83 11.24 21.44
CA ALA A 469 16.77 10.27 21.99
C ALA A 469 16.72 8.93 21.24
N ALA A 470 15.53 8.41 20.96
CA ALA A 470 15.33 7.15 20.25
C ALA A 470 15.82 7.25 18.80
N SER A 471 15.62 8.40 18.13
CA SER A 471 16.12 8.62 16.75
C SER A 471 17.64 8.64 16.63
N ALA A 472 18.37 8.76 17.75
CA ALA A 472 19.83 8.72 17.78
C ALA A 472 20.39 7.30 17.93
N VAL A 473 19.53 6.28 18.08
CA VAL A 473 19.92 4.87 18.18
C VAL A 473 20.29 4.35 16.78
N PRO A 474 21.35 3.53 16.62
CA PRO A 474 21.75 3.04 15.30
C PRO A 474 20.64 2.31 14.52
N ALA A 475 19.81 1.51 15.19
CA ALA A 475 18.65 0.86 14.58
C ALA A 475 17.62 1.81 13.93
N THR A 476 17.71 3.12 14.16
CA THR A 476 16.80 4.14 13.62
C THR A 476 17.53 5.13 12.69
N GLU A 477 18.76 4.82 12.27
CA GLU A 477 19.54 5.68 11.38
C GLU A 477 18.80 5.96 10.06
N GLY A 478 18.83 7.21 9.62
CA GLY A 478 18.14 7.64 8.39
C GLY A 478 16.67 8.02 8.59
N ILE A 479 16.11 7.86 9.80
CA ILE A 479 14.80 8.41 10.11
C ILE A 479 14.83 9.94 9.96
N VAL A 480 13.79 10.47 9.31
CA VAL A 480 13.55 11.90 9.18
C VAL A 480 12.37 12.20 10.10
N THR A 481 12.63 12.93 11.16
CA THR A 481 11.60 13.38 12.11
C THR A 481 10.83 14.56 11.54
N LYS A 482 9.61 14.82 12.05
CA LYS A 482 8.80 15.98 11.64
C LYS A 482 9.59 17.29 11.66
N THR A 483 10.35 17.52 12.74
CA THR A 483 11.14 18.75 12.93
C THR A 483 12.21 18.91 11.86
N GLN A 484 12.92 17.82 11.51
CA GLN A 484 13.94 17.85 10.46
C GLN A 484 13.31 18.13 9.10
N TRP A 485 12.16 17.54 8.81
CA TRP A 485 11.47 17.74 7.54
C TRP A 485 10.90 19.17 7.40
N LEU A 486 10.26 19.72 8.42
CA LEU A 486 9.79 21.12 8.39
C LEU A 486 10.95 22.10 8.16
N HIS A 487 12.11 21.85 8.80
CA HIS A 487 13.31 22.64 8.56
C HIS A 487 13.81 22.51 7.11
N GLN A 488 13.74 21.33 6.49
CA GLN A 488 14.08 21.15 5.07
C GLN A 488 13.15 21.92 4.13
N LEU A 489 11.88 22.08 4.50
CA LEU A 489 10.91 22.90 3.77
C LEU A 489 11.07 24.42 4.02
N GLY A 490 12.02 24.84 4.87
CA GLY A 490 12.19 26.25 5.23
C GLY A 490 11.07 26.80 6.13
N VAL A 491 10.24 25.92 6.71
CA VAL A 491 9.21 26.25 7.69
C VAL A 491 9.88 26.22 9.06
N GLY A 492 10.33 27.40 9.53
CA GLY A 492 10.90 27.55 10.87
C GLY A 492 9.87 27.35 11.99
N PRO A 493 10.30 27.00 13.21
CA PRO A 493 9.42 26.79 14.36
C PRO A 493 8.60 28.00 14.77
#